data_AF-A0A6P0NBQ9-F1
#
_entry.id   AF-A0A6P0NBQ9-F1
#
_cell.length_a   1.000
_cell.length_b   1.000
_cell.length_c   1.000
_cell.angle_alpha   90.00
_cell.angle_beta   90.00
_cell.angle_gamma   90.00
#
_symmetry.space_group_name_H-M   'P 1'
#
loop_
_entity.id
_entity.type
_entity.pdbx_description
1 polymer ?
#
loop_
_entity_poly.entity_id
_entity_poly.type
_entity_poly.pdbx_seq_one_letter_code
_entity_poly.pdbx_strand_id
1 'polypeptide(L)'
;MKLQTRLELVILVIFLCGWIIAGLITYAVEQQNARKEVVHTAEVLLSTAVAARDYTTDQVRPLLRELETEEFLPQTVPSYAAQQLFKGLNQQYDGYTYAERALNPTNLKDLAEGWQVELIREFISNPDLKEIIGQRS
;
A
#
# COMPACT_ATOMS: atom_id res chain seq x y z
N MET A 1 32.03 35.18 40.00
CA MET A 1 31.96 34.98 38.54
C MET A 1 32.46 33.62 38.03
N LYS A 2 33.38 32.88 38.70
CA LYS A 2 33.80 31.52 38.25
C LYS A 2 32.80 30.38 38.52
N LEU A 3 31.87 30.54 39.46
CA LEU A 3 30.89 29.51 39.82
C LEU A 3 29.64 29.57 38.93
N GLN A 4 29.14 30.78 38.64
CA GLN A 4 27.99 31.02 37.75
C GLN A 4 28.25 30.46 36.35
N THR A 5 29.42 30.74 35.75
CA THR A 5 29.78 30.21 34.43
C THR A 5 29.90 28.69 34.39
N ARG A 6 30.36 28.05 35.47
CA ARG A 6 30.37 26.57 35.56
C ARG A 6 28.96 26.00 35.62
N LEU A 7 28.07 26.62 36.39
CA LEU A 7 26.67 26.17 36.51
C LEU A 7 25.92 26.33 35.18
N GLU A 8 26.07 27.48 34.52
CA GLU A 8 25.49 27.76 33.20
C GLU A 8 25.95 26.72 32.17
N LEU A 9 27.23 26.37 32.17
CA LEU A 9 27.77 25.37 31.24
C LEU A 9 27.21 23.97 31.51
N VAL A 10 27.08 23.57 32.79
CA VAL A 10 26.46 22.29 33.15
C VAL A 10 24.99 22.25 32.71
N ILE A 11 24.24 23.32 32.96
CA ILE A 11 22.84 23.41 32.53
C ILE A 11 22.73 23.35 31.01
N LEU A 12 23.59 24.06 30.28
CA LEU A 12 23.63 24.03 28.81
C LEU A 12 23.90 22.62 28.28
N VAL A 13 24.86 21.90 28.86
CA VAL A 13 25.18 20.52 28.46
C VAL A 13 24.00 19.60 28.70
N ILE A 14 23.39 19.65 29.89
CA ILE A 14 22.22 18.82 30.21
C ILE A 14 21.06 19.14 29.25
N PHE A 15 20.83 20.42 28.96
CA PHE A 15 19.79 20.85 28.02
C PHE A 15 20.05 20.33 26.60
N LEU A 16 21.28 20.46 26.10
CA LEU A 16 21.66 19.95 24.78
C LEU A 16 21.52 18.43 24.69
N CYS A 17 21.96 17.70 25.72
CA CYS A 17 21.78 16.25 25.79
C CYS A 17 20.29 15.87 25.76
N GLY A 18 19.45 16.54 26.57
CA GLY A 18 18.01 16.31 26.58
C GLY A 18 17.37 16.61 25.23
N TRP A 19 17.77 17.71 24.59
CA TRP A 19 17.27 18.09 23.26
C TRP A 19 17.64 17.08 22.18
N ILE A 20 18.90 16.60 22.16
CA ILE A 20 19.34 15.57 21.22
C ILE A 20 18.55 14.28 21.42
N ILE A 21 18.42 13.82 22.66
CA ILE A 21 17.67 12.59 22.98
C ILE A 21 16.21 12.72 22.54
N ALA A 22 15.56 13.85 22.86
CA ALA A 22 14.20 14.11 22.43
C ALA A 22 14.08 14.12 20.90
N GLY A 23 14.99 14.79 20.20
CA GLY A 23 15.01 14.83 18.73
C GLY A 23 15.16 13.44 18.10
N LEU A 24 16.05 12.60 18.64
CA LEU A 24 16.24 11.23 18.15
C LEU A 24 15.00 10.35 18.39
N ILE A 25 14.37 10.46 19.56
CA ILE A 25 13.14 9.72 19.87
C ILE A 25 12.01 10.17 18.94
N THR A 26 11.79 11.48 18.80
CA THR A 26 10.76 12.02 17.92
C THR A 26 10.98 11.56 16.48
N TYR A 27 12.21 11.65 15.96
CA TYR A 27 12.52 11.18 14.61
C TYR A 27 12.20 9.69 14.42
N ALA A 28 12.60 8.85 15.38
CA ALA A 28 12.35 7.41 15.30
C ALA A 28 10.86 7.06 15.37
N VAL A 29 10.07 7.82 16.15
CA VAL A 29 8.62 7.63 16.28
C VAL A 29 7.90 8.10 15.01
N GLU A 30 8.23 9.30 14.50
CA GLU A 30 7.63 9.85 13.28
C GLU A 30 7.92 8.95 12.07
N GLN A 31 9.14 8.45 11.92
CA GLN A 31 9.49 7.55 10.81
C GLN A 31 8.68 6.24 10.85
N GLN A 32 8.43 5.70 12.05
CA GLN A 32 7.61 4.50 12.22
C GLN A 32 6.13 4.78 11.96
N ASN A 33 5.63 5.91 12.41
CA ASN A 33 4.23 6.32 12.20
C ASN A 33 3.97 6.55 10.70
N ALA A 34 4.84 7.28 10.02
CA ALA A 34 4.74 7.49 8.58
C ALA A 34 4.74 6.16 7.81
N ARG A 35 5.61 5.21 8.18
CA ARG A 35 5.61 3.87 7.57
C ARG A 35 4.29 3.14 7.79
N LYS A 36 3.75 3.16 9.01
CA LYS A 36 2.46 2.51 9.33
C LYS A 36 1.31 3.15 8.58
N GLU A 37 1.30 4.47 8.47
CA GLU A 37 0.26 5.23 7.77
C GLU A 37 0.25 4.92 6.27
N VAL A 38 1.43 4.81 5.65
CA VAL A 38 1.54 4.43 4.23
C VAL A 38 1.01 3.01 4.01
N VAL A 39 1.40 2.05 4.86
CA VAL A 39 0.91 0.66 4.76
C VAL A 39 -0.60 0.61 4.99
N HIS A 40 -1.11 1.28 6.01
CA HIS A 40 -2.54 1.30 6.31
C HIS A 40 -3.36 1.91 5.17
N THR A 41 -2.86 2.99 4.57
CA THR A 41 -3.50 3.60 3.40
C THR A 41 -3.50 2.62 2.21
N ALA A 42 -2.40 1.91 1.98
CA ALA A 42 -2.34 0.87 0.94
C ALA A 42 -3.34 -0.27 1.17
N GLU A 43 -3.49 -0.74 2.42
CA GLU A 43 -4.49 -1.75 2.81
C GLU A 43 -5.91 -1.29 2.53
N VAL A 44 -6.25 -0.04 2.87
CA VAL A 44 -7.57 0.55 2.61
C VAL A 44 -7.85 0.65 1.11
N LEU A 45 -6.87 1.12 0.33
CA LEU A 45 -7.00 1.22 -1.13
C LEU A 45 -7.16 -0.16 -1.78
N LEU A 46 -6.36 -1.15 -1.34
CA LEU A 46 -6.45 -2.53 -1.80
C LEU A 46 -7.83 -3.13 -1.48
N SER A 47 -8.29 -2.97 -0.24
CA SER A 47 -9.61 -3.47 0.19
C SER A 47 -10.74 -2.84 -0.60
N THR A 48 -10.63 -1.55 -0.92
CA THR A 48 -11.60 -0.84 -1.77
C THR A 48 -11.61 -1.40 -3.20
N ALA A 49 -10.44 -1.66 -3.79
CA ALA A 49 -10.33 -2.26 -5.11
C ALA A 49 -10.92 -3.69 -5.14
N VAL A 50 -10.67 -4.49 -4.10
CA VAL A 50 -11.26 -5.84 -3.95
C VAL A 50 -12.78 -5.75 -3.81
N ALA A 51 -13.30 -4.83 -2.99
CA ALA A 51 -14.74 -4.64 -2.85
C ALA A 51 -15.43 -4.28 -4.18
N ALA A 52 -14.77 -3.47 -5.01
CA ALA A 52 -15.26 -3.14 -6.35
C ALA A 52 -15.30 -4.36 -7.29
N ARG A 53 -14.28 -5.22 -7.18
CA ARG A 53 -14.19 -6.50 -7.89
C ARG A 53 -15.32 -7.45 -7.48
N ASP A 54 -15.55 -7.59 -6.18
CA ASP A 54 -16.58 -8.48 -5.63
C ASP A 54 -17.98 -7.99 -6.02
N TYR A 55 -18.25 -6.69 -5.88
CA TYR A 55 -19.49 -6.07 -6.36
C TYR A 55 -19.74 -6.35 -7.85
N THR A 56 -18.69 -6.24 -8.66
CA THR A 56 -18.81 -6.53 -10.10
C THR A 56 -19.11 -8.01 -10.36
N THR A 57 -18.48 -8.91 -9.61
CA THR A 57 -18.63 -10.36 -9.72
C THR A 57 -20.03 -10.83 -9.34
N ASP A 58 -20.56 -10.27 -8.26
CA ASP A 58 -21.76 -10.75 -7.58
C ASP A 58 -23.04 -10.05 -8.04
N GLN A 59 -22.94 -8.75 -8.40
CA GLN A 59 -24.12 -7.94 -8.73
C GLN A 59 -24.13 -7.50 -10.19
N VAL A 60 -23.03 -6.93 -10.70
CA VAL A 60 -23.01 -6.32 -12.05
C VAL A 60 -23.00 -7.37 -13.15
N ARG A 61 -22.11 -8.36 -13.04
CA ARG A 61 -21.89 -9.37 -14.08
C ARG A 61 -23.13 -10.22 -14.36
N PRO A 62 -23.92 -10.70 -13.37
CA PRO A 62 -25.17 -11.42 -13.65
C PRO A 62 -26.16 -10.58 -14.45
N LEU A 63 -26.40 -9.34 -14.03
CA LEU A 63 -27.33 -8.43 -14.71
C LEU A 63 -26.90 -8.15 -16.16
N LEU A 64 -25.61 -7.91 -16.40
CA LEU A 64 -25.09 -7.65 -17.74
C LEU A 64 -25.10 -8.88 -18.66
N ARG A 65 -25.05 -10.09 -18.10
CA ARG A 65 -25.19 -11.34 -18.88
C ARG A 65 -26.62 -11.55 -19.38
N GLU A 66 -27.63 -11.10 -18.63
CA GLU A 66 -29.04 -11.21 -19.04
C GLU A 66 -29.38 -10.34 -20.26
N LEU A 67 -28.57 -9.32 -20.58
CA LEU A 67 -28.77 -8.48 -21.75
C LEU A 67 -28.44 -9.18 -23.09
N GLU A 68 -27.87 -10.40 -23.08
CA GLU A 68 -27.54 -11.22 -24.27
C GLU A 68 -26.88 -10.44 -25.43
N THR A 69 -25.96 -9.52 -25.12
CA THR A 69 -25.22 -8.78 -26.14
C THR A 69 -24.11 -9.64 -26.77
N GLU A 70 -23.93 -9.52 -28.09
CA GLU A 70 -22.78 -10.13 -28.80
C GLU A 70 -21.47 -9.37 -28.56
N GLU A 71 -21.54 -8.13 -28.08
CA GLU A 71 -20.36 -7.30 -27.83
C GLU A 71 -19.74 -7.56 -26.46
N PHE A 72 -18.41 -7.61 -26.42
CA PHE A 72 -17.67 -7.71 -25.16
C PHE A 72 -17.80 -6.44 -24.33
N LEU A 73 -18.33 -6.56 -23.12
CA LEU A 73 -18.46 -5.47 -22.14
C LEU A 73 -17.36 -5.58 -21.08
N PRO A 74 -16.34 -4.70 -21.07
CA PRO A 74 -15.27 -4.71 -20.07
C PRO A 74 -15.77 -4.59 -18.62
N GLN A 75 -16.94 -3.97 -18.41
CA GLN A 75 -17.57 -3.78 -17.11
C GLN A 75 -18.02 -5.10 -16.47
N THR A 76 -18.10 -6.19 -17.25
CA THR A 76 -18.35 -7.54 -16.71
C THR A 76 -17.10 -8.18 -16.12
N VAL A 77 -15.91 -7.63 -16.40
CA VAL A 77 -14.63 -8.12 -15.92
C VAL A 77 -14.30 -7.49 -14.57
N PRO A 78 -14.20 -8.28 -13.49
CA PRO A 78 -14.01 -7.73 -12.15
C PRO A 78 -12.70 -6.93 -11.99
N SER A 79 -11.61 -7.38 -12.62
CA SER A 79 -10.32 -6.66 -12.58
C SER A 79 -10.36 -5.32 -13.33
N TYR A 80 -11.20 -5.20 -14.36
CA TYR A 80 -11.42 -3.92 -15.04
C TYR A 80 -12.03 -2.88 -14.10
N ALA A 81 -13.05 -3.28 -13.32
CA ALA A 81 -13.69 -2.40 -12.35
C ALA A 81 -12.71 -1.94 -11.25
N ALA A 82 -11.92 -2.87 -10.69
CA ALA A 82 -10.89 -2.55 -9.70
C ALA A 82 -9.85 -1.56 -10.25
N GLN A 83 -9.33 -1.79 -11.45
CA GLN A 83 -8.36 -0.90 -12.09
C GLN A 83 -8.93 0.48 -12.42
N GLN A 84 -10.17 0.57 -12.92
CA GLN A 84 -10.80 1.88 -13.19
C GLN A 84 -11.08 2.66 -11.91
N LEU A 85 -11.57 1.98 -10.87
CA LEU A 85 -11.78 2.60 -9.57
C LEU A 85 -10.46 3.13 -9.01
N PHE A 86 -9.40 2.32 -9.03
CA PHE A 86 -8.09 2.74 -8.56
C PHE A 86 -7.53 3.90 -9.39
N LYS A 87 -7.74 3.90 -10.72
CA LYS A 87 -7.35 5.03 -11.59
C LYS A 87 -8.04 6.33 -11.18
N GLY A 88 -9.29 6.27 -10.73
CA GLY A 88 -9.99 7.41 -10.14
C GLY A 88 -9.38 7.85 -8.80
N LEU A 89 -9.11 6.90 -7.90
CA LEU A 89 -8.50 7.18 -6.59
C LEU A 89 -7.08 7.73 -6.69
N ASN A 90 -6.30 7.31 -7.68
CA ASN A 90 -4.91 7.75 -7.87
C ASN A 90 -4.78 9.27 -8.05
N GLN A 91 -5.85 9.98 -8.45
CA GLN A 91 -5.83 11.45 -8.49
C GLN A 91 -5.65 12.09 -7.11
N GLN A 92 -6.12 11.42 -6.05
CA GLN A 92 -6.02 11.87 -4.67
C GLN A 92 -4.91 11.16 -3.89
N TYR A 93 -4.58 9.92 -4.28
CA TYR A 93 -3.57 9.08 -3.63
C TYR A 93 -2.35 8.87 -4.52
N ASP A 94 -1.66 9.97 -4.85
CA ASP A 94 -0.42 9.90 -5.62
C ASP A 94 0.66 9.10 -4.87
N GLY A 95 1.48 8.37 -5.63
CA GLY A 95 2.49 7.45 -5.08
C GLY A 95 2.00 6.04 -4.73
N TYR A 96 0.69 5.76 -4.87
CA TYR A 96 0.16 4.40 -4.75
C TYR A 96 -0.10 3.79 -6.13
N THR A 97 0.13 2.49 -6.27
CA THR A 97 -0.14 1.77 -7.52
C THR A 97 -0.81 0.44 -7.23
N TYR A 98 -1.83 0.12 -8.01
CA TYR A 98 -2.54 -1.15 -7.95
C TYR A 98 -2.26 -1.98 -9.22
N ALA A 99 -1.97 -3.26 -9.03
CA ALA A 99 -1.78 -4.20 -10.14
C ALA A 99 -2.16 -5.63 -9.71
N GLU A 100 -2.85 -6.35 -10.59
CA GLU A 100 -3.24 -7.75 -10.38
C GLU A 100 -2.29 -8.67 -11.17
N ARG A 101 -1.06 -8.85 -10.66
CA ARG A 101 -0.03 -9.63 -11.36
C ARG A 101 -0.27 -11.14 -11.26
N ALA A 102 -0.11 -11.86 -12.37
CA ALA A 102 -0.27 -13.31 -12.42
C ALA A 102 0.83 -13.98 -13.26
N LEU A 103 1.09 -15.26 -12.98
CA LEU A 103 2.08 -16.07 -13.73
C LEU A 103 1.59 -16.45 -15.14
N ASN A 104 0.27 -16.50 -15.35
CA ASN A 104 -0.34 -16.82 -16.63
C ASN A 104 -1.65 -16.02 -16.81
N PRO A 105 -1.58 -14.70 -17.08
CA PRO A 105 -2.75 -13.84 -17.20
C PRO A 105 -3.39 -13.92 -18.60
N THR A 106 -4.67 -13.58 -18.68
CA THR A 106 -5.35 -13.36 -19.97
C THR A 106 -4.84 -12.10 -20.68
N ASN A 107 -4.46 -11.07 -19.92
CA ASN A 107 -3.90 -9.83 -20.42
C ASN A 107 -2.39 -9.77 -20.14
N LEU A 108 -1.57 -9.63 -21.18
CA LEU A 108 -0.11 -9.60 -21.05
C LEU A 108 0.41 -8.45 -20.15
N LYS A 109 -0.35 -7.37 -20.00
CA LYS A 109 0.01 -6.28 -19.07
C LYS A 109 0.05 -6.71 -17.62
N ASP A 110 -0.67 -7.79 -17.28
CA ASP A 110 -0.78 -8.35 -15.94
C ASP A 110 0.24 -9.47 -15.70
N LEU A 111 1.15 -9.71 -16.67
CA LEU A 111 2.21 -10.71 -16.51
C LEU A 111 3.13 -10.28 -15.37
N ALA A 112 3.39 -11.20 -14.45
CA ALA A 112 4.32 -10.99 -13.36
C ALA A 112 5.76 -11.04 -13.88
N GLU A 113 6.56 -10.03 -13.51
CA GLU A 113 7.96 -9.92 -13.93
C GLU A 113 8.91 -9.85 -12.73
N GLY A 114 10.10 -10.42 -12.91
CA GLY A 114 11.18 -10.40 -11.93
C GLY A 114 10.71 -10.80 -10.53
N TRP A 115 10.76 -9.84 -9.61
CA TRP A 115 10.43 -10.07 -8.21
C TRP A 115 8.95 -10.34 -7.92
N GLN A 116 8.04 -9.97 -8.81
CA GLN A 116 6.61 -10.25 -8.62
C GLN A 116 6.34 -11.76 -8.69
N VAL A 117 7.12 -12.48 -9.51
CA VAL A 117 7.08 -13.94 -9.61
C VAL A 117 7.48 -14.58 -8.28
N GLU A 118 8.50 -14.04 -7.61
CA GLU A 118 8.96 -14.54 -6.31
C GLU A 118 7.86 -14.42 -5.25
N LEU A 119 7.17 -13.27 -5.19
CA LEU A 119 6.05 -13.08 -4.26
C LEU A 119 4.90 -14.05 -4.53
N ILE A 120 4.52 -14.24 -5.80
CA ILE A 120 3.45 -15.18 -6.14
C ILE A 120 3.85 -16.61 -5.75
N ARG A 121 5.11 -17.00 -5.95
CA ARG A 121 5.60 -18.31 -5.53
C ARG A 121 5.59 -18.50 -4.02
N GLU A 122 5.82 -17.44 -3.25
CA GLU A 122 5.72 -17.47 -1.79
C GLU A 122 4.28 -17.77 -1.34
N PHE A 123 3.29 -17.09 -1.93
CA PHE A 123 1.87 -17.38 -1.68
C PHE A 123 1.45 -18.79 -2.10
N ILE A 124 1.99 -19.30 -3.22
CA ILE A 124 1.73 -20.69 -3.65
C ILE A 124 2.33 -21.69 -2.67
N SER A 125 3.52 -21.41 -2.14
CA SER A 125 4.23 -22.31 -1.22
C SER A 125 3.63 -22.29 0.19
N ASN A 126 3.01 -21.18 0.58
CA ASN A 126 2.41 -20.97 1.90
C ASN A 126 0.93 -20.57 1.78
N PRO A 127 -0.02 -21.53 1.66
CA PRO A 127 -1.43 -21.23 1.42
C PRO A 127 -2.13 -20.42 2.53
N ASP A 128 -1.62 -20.48 3.77
CA ASP A 128 -2.15 -19.71 4.90
C ASP A 128 -1.67 -18.25 4.91
N LEU A 129 -0.69 -17.91 4.06
CA LEU A 129 -0.13 -16.56 3.98
C LEU A 129 -1.11 -15.63 3.27
N LYS A 130 -1.67 -14.68 4.01
CA LYS A 130 -2.67 -13.74 3.47
C LYS A 130 -2.07 -12.46 2.89
N GLU A 131 -0.89 -12.07 3.36
CA GLU A 131 -0.28 -10.80 3.01
C GLU A 131 1.25 -10.86 3.13
N ILE A 132 1.93 -10.11 2.27
CA ILE A 132 3.37 -9.84 2.37
C ILE A 132 3.57 -8.33 2.23
N ILE A 133 4.12 -7.69 3.26
CA ILE A 133 4.52 -6.28 3.23
C ILE A 133 6.05 -6.22 3.27
N GLY A 134 6.65 -5.52 2.30
CA GLY A 134 8.10 -5.40 2.20
C GLY A 134 8.52 -4.08 1.59
N GLN A 135 9.73 -3.63 1.94
CA GLN A 135 10.40 -2.53 1.27
C GLN A 135 11.50 -3.10 0.38
N ARG A 136 11.63 -2.57 -0.83
CA ARG A 136 12.70 -2.91 -1.77
C ARG A 136 13.55 -1.65 -1.98
N SER A 137 14.88 -1.81 -1.96
CA SER A 137 15.87 -0.75 -2.13
C SER A 137 16.40 -0.73 -3.55
#